data_AF-A0A530GYA6-F1
#
_entry.id   AF-A0A530GYA6-F1
#
_cell.length_a   1.000
_cell.length_b   1.000
_cell.length_c   1.000
_cell.angle_alpha   90.00
_cell.angle_beta   90.00
_cell.angle_gamma   90.00
#
_symmetry.space_group_name_H-M   'P 1'
#
loop_
_entity.id
_entity.type
_entity.pdbx_description
1 polymer ?
#
loop_
_entity_poly.entity_id
_entity_poly.type
_entity_poly.pdbx_seq_one_letter_code
_entity_poly.pdbx_strand_id
1 'polypeptide(L)' 'MAEIAAQPFAFAFRPETTALIVIDMQRDFAEPGGFGASLGNDVSRVTAIVPTVKRLIEGFRAAGLPVIHTM' A
#
# COMPACT_ATOMS: atom_id res chain seq x y z
N MET A 1 7.14 -1.47 -22.52
CA MET A 1 7.52 -1.92 -21.17
C MET A 1 8.17 -0.75 -20.48
N ALA A 2 7.70 -0.42 -19.28
CA ALA A 2 8.32 0.56 -18.41
C ALA A 2 9.22 -0.16 -17.40
N GLU A 3 10.21 0.56 -16.87
CA GLU A 3 11.12 0.04 -15.84
C GLU A 3 11.11 0.95 -14.62
N ILE A 4 11.13 0.33 -13.43
CA ILE A 4 11.33 1.02 -12.16
C ILE A 4 12.64 0.51 -11.57
N ALA A 5 13.51 1.44 -11.13
CA ALA A 5 14.69 1.08 -10.36
C ALA A 5 14.27 0.36 -9.08
N ALA A 6 14.71 -0.89 -8.93
CA ALA A 6 14.34 -1.76 -7.83
C ALA A 6 15.51 -2.65 -7.44
N GLN A 7 15.37 -3.37 -6.33
CA GLN A 7 16.30 -4.39 -5.90
C GLN A 7 15.67 -5.78 -6.11
N PRO A 8 16.47 -6.79 -6.51
CA PRO A 8 17.91 -6.74 -6.78
C PRO A 8 18.28 -6.21 -8.18
N PHE A 9 17.29 -5.96 -9.03
CA PHE A 9 17.44 -5.41 -10.38
C PHE A 9 16.20 -4.58 -10.76
N ALA A 10 16.29 -3.85 -11.88
CA ALA A 10 15.18 -3.05 -12.39
C ALA A 10 13.92 -3.91 -12.64
N PHE A 11 12.78 -3.46 -12.16
CA PHE A 11 11.50 -4.14 -12.35
C PHE A 11 10.85 -3.68 -13.65
N ALA A 12 10.82 -4.56 -14.64
CA ALA A 12 10.16 -4.31 -15.92
C ALA A 12 8.68 -4.71 -15.87
N PHE A 13 7.79 -3.82 -16.31
CA PHE A 13 6.35 -4.03 -16.26
C PHE A 13 5.61 -3.39 -17.45
N ARG A 14 4.33 -3.75 -17.62
CA ARG A 14 3.42 -3.13 -18.58
C ARG A 14 2.33 -2.38 -17.81
N PRO A 15 2.28 -1.05 -17.87
CA PRO A 15 1.29 -0.26 -17.12
C PRO A 15 -0.14 -0.74 -17.37
N GLU A 16 -0.47 -1.10 -18.61
CA GLU A 16 -1.83 -1.49 -19.04
C GLU A 16 -2.31 -2.80 -18.44
N THR A 17 -1.39 -3.63 -17.93
CA THR A 17 -1.69 -4.92 -17.28
C THR A 17 -1.24 -4.95 -15.82
N THR A 18 -1.18 -3.78 -15.17
CA THR A 18 -0.71 -3.64 -13.78
C THR A 18 -1.82 -3.09 -12.88
N ALA A 19 -1.88 -3.57 -11.64
CA ALA A 19 -2.82 -3.11 -10.61
C ALA A 19 -2.07 -2.89 -9.28
N LEU A 20 -2.61 -2.00 -8.44
CA LEU A 20 -2.18 -1.82 -7.06
C LEU A 20 -3.06 -2.67 -6.15
N ILE A 21 -2.47 -3.47 -5.26
CA ILE A 21 -3.17 -4.17 -4.19
C ILE A 21 -2.81 -3.48 -2.86
N VAL A 22 -3.82 -2.98 -2.16
CA VAL A 22 -3.70 -2.38 -0.82
C VAL A 22 -4.18 -3.41 0.19
N ILE A 23 -3.25 -3.94 0.97
CA ILE A 23 -3.50 -5.06 1.87
C ILE A 23 -3.80 -4.53 3.29
N ASP A 24 -4.98 -4.89 3.80
CA ASP A 24 -5.39 -4.86 5.22
C ASP A 24 -5.07 -3.55 5.95
N MET A 25 -5.23 -2.41 5.27
CA MET A 25 -5.10 -1.06 5.87
C MET A 25 -6.34 -0.71 6.71
N GLN A 26 -6.70 -1.58 7.64
CA GLN A 26 -7.87 -1.48 8.51
C GLN A 26 -7.52 -0.82 9.84
N ARG A 27 -8.52 -0.16 10.44
CA ARG A 27 -8.40 0.51 11.74
C ARG A 27 -7.88 -0.42 12.84
N ASP A 28 -8.29 -1.68 12.82
CA ASP A 28 -7.90 -2.67 13.83
C ASP A 28 -6.39 -2.92 13.90
N PHE A 29 -5.66 -2.72 12.79
CA PHE A 29 -4.20 -2.86 12.75
C PHE A 29 -3.45 -1.55 12.95
N ALA A 30 -4.13 -0.40 12.80
CA ALA A 30 -3.49 0.91 12.72
C ALA A 30 -3.83 1.88 13.87
N GLU A 31 -4.95 1.68 14.57
CA GLU A 31 -5.42 2.58 15.63
C GLU A 31 -5.06 2.06 17.03
N PRO A 32 -4.78 2.97 17.99
CA PRO A 32 -4.71 2.60 19.40
C PRO A 32 -6.00 1.90 19.86
N GLY A 33 -5.85 0.81 20.63
CA GLY A 33 -6.99 0.03 21.14
C GLY A 33 -7.57 -0.97 20.14
N GLY A 34 -7.10 -1.01 18.89
CA GLY A 34 -7.42 -2.07 17.93
C GLY A 34 -6.68 -3.38 18.21
N PHE A 35 -6.99 -4.41 17.41
CA PHE A 35 -6.35 -5.73 17.48
C PHE A 35 -4.81 -5.68 17.45
N GLY A 36 -4.21 -4.83 16.61
CA GLY A 36 -2.75 -4.68 16.55
C GLY A 36 -2.15 -4.25 17.89
N ALA A 37 -2.79 -3.27 18.55
CA ALA A 37 -2.35 -2.76 19.85
C ALA A 37 -2.62 -3.77 20.98
N SER A 38 -3.71 -4.52 20.93
CA SER A 38 -4.05 -5.51 21.97
C SER A 38 -3.04 -6.67 22.04
N LEU A 39 -2.35 -6.95 20.93
CA LEU A 39 -1.23 -7.89 20.86
C LEU A 39 0.10 -7.31 21.36
N GLY A 40 0.13 -6.03 21.77
CA GLY A 40 1.34 -5.35 22.24
C GLY A 40 2.20 -4.76 21.12
N ASN A 41 1.68 -4.63 19.89
CA ASN A 41 2.43 -4.02 18.79
C ASN A 41 2.43 -2.50 18.85
N ASP A 42 3.52 -1.90 18.37
CA ASP A 42 3.60 -0.47 18.09
C ASP A 42 2.87 -0.13 16.77
N VAL A 43 1.58 0.19 16.89
CA VAL A 43 0.70 0.52 15.75
C VAL A 43 1.09 1.83 15.05
N SER A 44 1.90 2.69 15.68
CA SER A 44 2.33 3.97 15.08
C SER A 44 3.11 3.77 13.77
N ARG A 45 3.76 2.62 13.62
CA ARG A 45 4.48 2.22 12.40
C ARG A 45 3.54 2.01 11.22
N VAL A 46 2.33 1.52 11.48
CA VAL A 46 1.29 1.35 10.44
C VAL A 46 0.69 2.71 10.10
N THR A 47 0.40 3.54 11.09
CA THR A 47 -0.12 4.90 10.84
C THR A 47 0.87 5.75 10.05
N ALA A 48 2.18 5.58 10.29
CA ALA A 48 3.24 6.35 9.63
C ALA A 48 3.26 6.18 8.11
N ILE A 49 2.82 5.03 7.56
CA ILE A 49 2.83 4.79 6.11
C ILE A 49 1.57 5.30 5.41
N VAL A 50 0.52 5.70 6.14
CA VAL A 50 -0.77 6.11 5.57
C VAL A 50 -0.64 7.20 4.50
N PRO A 51 0.15 8.28 4.69
CA PRO A 51 0.33 9.28 3.64
C PRO A 51 1.00 8.73 2.37
N THR A 52 1.92 7.79 2.51
CA THR A 52 2.62 7.15 1.39
C THR A 52 1.70 6.21 0.62
N VAL A 53 0.90 5.40 1.32
CA VAL A 53 -0.11 4.53 0.71
C VAL A 53 -1.17 5.36 -0.03
N LYS A 54 -1.62 6.46 0.58
CA LYS A 54 -2.54 7.41 -0.06
C LYS A 54 -1.98 7.93 -1.39
N ARG A 55 -0.72 8.37 -1.41
CA ARG A 55 -0.06 8.87 -2.63
C ARG A 55 0.04 7.80 -3.72
N LEU A 56 0.28 6.54 -3.35
CA LEU A 56 0.27 5.40 -4.29
C LEU A 56 -1.12 5.18 -4.90
N ILE A 57 -2.17 5.19 -4.06
CA ILE A 57 -3.56 5.05 -4.50
C ILE A 57 -3.95 6.19 -5.46
N GLU A 58 -3.62 7.43 -5.10
CA GLU A 58 -3.90 8.60 -5.93
C GLU A 58 -3.17 8.53 -7.28
N GLY A 59 -1.90 8.10 -7.29
CA GLY A 59 -1.13 7.92 -8.51
C GLY A 59 -1.74 6.88 -9.46
N PHE A 60 -2.14 5.71 -8.93
CA PHE A 60 -2.79 4.68 -9.74
C PHE A 60 -4.15 5.15 -10.28
N ARG A 61 -4.95 5.83 -9.45
CA ARG A 61 -6.23 6.39 -9.89
C ARG A 61 -6.06 7.46 -10.97
N ALA A 62 -5.09 8.36 -10.82
CA ALA A 62 -4.80 9.39 -11.82
C ALA A 62 -4.31 8.80 -13.15
N ALA A 63 -3.61 7.67 -13.10
CA ALA A 63 -3.19 6.92 -14.28
C ALA A 63 -4.30 6.04 -14.90
N GLY A 64 -5.52 6.02 -14.33
CA GLY A 64 -6.61 5.17 -14.77
C GLY A 64 -6.38 3.67 -14.54
N LEU A 65 -5.47 3.32 -13.61
CA LEU A 65 -5.10 1.93 -13.31
C LEU A 65 -5.91 1.35 -12.15
N PRO A 66 -6.11 0.02 -12.11
CA PRO A 66 -6.88 -0.63 -11.05
C PRO A 66 -6.22 -0.48 -9.66
N VAL A 67 -7.06 -0.25 -8.66
CA VAL A 67 -6.72 -0.33 -7.23
C VAL A 67 -7.64 -1.34 -6.58
N ILE A 68 -7.06 -2.38 -5.98
CA ILE A 68 -7.75 -3.49 -5.32
C ILE A 68 -7.46 -3.37 -3.82
N HIS A 69 -8.50 -3.55 -3.00
CA HIS A 69 -8.41 -3.50 -1.54
C HIS A 69 -8.76 -4.87 -0.96
N THR A 70 -7.99 -5.33 0.02
CA THR A 70 -8.36 -6.48 0.86
C THR A 70 -8.81 -5.99 2.24
N MET A 71 -9.58 -6.85 2.92
CA MET A 71 -10.12 -6.66 4.26
C MET A 71 -9.84 -7.90 5.10
#